data_AF-F9R7M0-F1
#
_entry.id   AF-F9R7M0-F1
#
_cell.length_a   1.000
_cell.length_b   1.000
_cell.length_c   1.000
_cell.angle_alpha   90.00
_cell.angle_beta   90.00
_cell.angle_gamma   90.00
#
_symmetry.space_group_name_H-M   'P 1'
#
loop_
_entity.id
_entity.type
_entity.pdbx_description
1 polymer ?
#
loop_
_entity_poly.entity_id
_entity_poly.type
_entity_poly.pdbx_seq_one_letter_code
_entity_poly.pdbx_strand_id
1 'polypeptide(L)'
;MTLIELLIVMTIISIITSVAYPSFKRQSIKAKRMVALTDLSRMQLYLENSYNQDANQDYSVAKQSVISAANCLVCQSNTQHYRFSVVITADGYTLMALPLNQQQDDPCLNTPTDTLSLNQAGVALPSTCWY
;
A
#
# COMPACT_ATOMS: atom_id res chain seq x y z
N MET A 1 -19.54 10.98 42.80
CA MET A 1 -18.23 10.84 42.13
C MET A 1 -17.15 10.65 43.17
N THR A 2 -16.75 9.40 43.39
CA THR A 2 -15.70 9.02 44.36
C THR A 2 -14.44 8.51 43.66
N LEU A 3 -13.30 8.48 44.36
CA LEU A 3 -12.04 7.99 43.80
C LEU A 3 -12.13 6.50 43.42
N ILE A 4 -12.89 5.70 44.18
CA ILE A 4 -13.12 4.28 43.88
C ILE A 4 -13.99 4.07 42.62
N GLU A 5 -14.95 4.96 42.39
CA GLU A 5 -15.78 4.95 41.18
C GLU A 5 -14.93 5.22 39.93
N LEU A 6 -13.96 6.13 40.03
CA LEU A 6 -13.03 6.42 38.94
C LEU A 6 -12.04 5.27 38.68
N LEU A 7 -11.60 4.57 39.74
CA LEU A 7 -10.76 3.38 39.60
C LEU A 7 -11.49 2.23 38.89
N ILE A 8 -12.78 2.01 39.20
CA ILE A 8 -13.58 0.97 38.53
C ILE A 8 -13.80 1.31 37.05
N VAL A 9 -14.05 2.58 36.71
CA VAL A 9 -14.19 2.99 35.31
C VAL A 9 -12.89 2.78 34.53
N MET A 10 -11.74 3.15 35.12
CA MET A 10 -10.44 2.97 34.48
C MET A 10 -10.09 1.50 34.26
N THR A 11 -10.41 0.61 35.22
CA THR A 11 -10.15 -0.83 35.05
C THR A 11 -11.01 -1.43 33.93
N ILE A 12 -12.26 -1.00 33.77
CA ILE A 12 -13.11 -1.47 32.66
C ILE A 12 -12.55 -0.99 31.31
N ILE A 13 -12.15 0.28 31.20
CA ILE A 13 -11.60 0.85 29.96
C ILE A 13 -10.30 0.14 29.56
N SER A 14 -9.42 -0.17 30.52
CA SER A 14 -8.15 -0.84 30.21
C SER A 14 -8.34 -2.24 29.64
N ILE A 15 -9.30 -3.01 30.18
CA ILE A 15 -9.66 -4.33 29.67
C ILE A 15 -10.16 -4.25 28.23
N ILE A 16 -11.10 -3.35 27.93
CA ILE A 16 -11.66 -3.20 26.57
C ILE A 16 -10.57 -2.77 25.59
N THR A 17 -9.76 -1.78 25.98
CA THR A 17 -8.72 -1.21 25.12
C THR A 17 -7.67 -2.25 24.74
N SER A 18 -7.33 -3.17 25.65
CA SER A 18 -6.34 -4.22 25.42
C SER A 18 -6.68 -5.14 24.24
N VAL A 19 -7.96 -5.37 23.97
CA VAL A 19 -8.44 -6.23 22.88
C VAL A 19 -8.85 -5.40 21.65
N ALA A 20 -9.55 -4.29 21.86
CA ALA A 20 -10.09 -3.49 20.77
C ALA A 20 -9.00 -2.76 19.97
N TYR A 21 -7.98 -2.23 20.65
CA TYR A 21 -6.93 -1.44 20.02
C TYR A 21 -6.10 -2.23 18.97
N PRO A 22 -5.53 -3.41 19.28
CA PRO A 22 -4.78 -4.18 18.28
C PRO A 22 -5.65 -4.62 17.09
N SER A 23 -6.93 -4.93 17.34
CA SER A 23 -7.88 -5.27 16.27
C SER A 23 -8.11 -4.08 15.32
N PHE A 24 -8.38 -2.89 15.88
CA PHE A 24 -8.54 -1.67 15.09
C PHE A 24 -7.27 -1.33 14.29
N LYS A 25 -6.09 -1.41 14.91
CA LYS A 25 -4.82 -1.15 14.23
C LYS A 25 -4.65 -2.08 13.02
N ARG A 26 -4.92 -3.38 13.17
CA ARG A 26 -4.83 -4.35 12.07
C ARG A 26 -5.81 -4.05 10.93
N GLN A 27 -7.04 -3.68 11.25
CA GLN A 27 -8.04 -3.32 10.22
C GLN A 27 -7.64 -2.05 9.48
N SER A 28 -7.14 -1.04 10.18
CA SER A 28 -6.64 0.20 9.56
C SER A 28 -5.46 -0.07 8.63
N ILE A 29 -4.54 -0.94 9.04
CA ILE A 29 -3.41 -1.35 8.19
C ILE A 29 -3.91 -2.06 6.93
N LYS A 30 -4.76 -3.08 7.10
CA LYS A 30 -5.33 -3.84 5.97
C LYS A 30 -6.10 -2.93 5.00
N ALA A 31 -6.88 -1.98 5.50
CA ALA A 31 -7.62 -1.04 4.66
C ALA A 31 -6.67 -0.18 3.80
N LYS A 32 -5.60 0.35 4.39
CA LYS A 32 -4.59 1.14 3.67
C LYS A 32 -3.83 0.27 2.65
N ARG A 33 -3.54 -0.99 2.96
CA ARG A 33 -3.01 -1.95 1.99
C ARG A 33 -3.92 -2.10 0.79
N MET A 34 -5.24 -2.31 0.99
CA MET A 34 -6.19 -2.45 -0.13
C MET A 34 -6.20 -1.22 -1.05
N VAL A 35 -6.08 -0.02 -0.49
CA VAL A 35 -5.95 1.22 -1.30
C VAL A 35 -4.66 1.19 -2.11
N ALA A 36 -3.53 0.79 -1.51
CA ALA A 36 -2.26 0.67 -2.23
C ALA A 36 -2.29 -0.38 -3.34
N LEU A 37 -2.94 -1.52 -3.12
CA LEU A 37 -3.14 -2.55 -4.15
C LEU A 37 -4.01 -2.04 -5.30
N THR A 38 -5.08 -1.30 -4.98
CA THR A 38 -5.94 -0.67 -6.00
C THR A 38 -5.14 0.35 -6.80
N ASP A 39 -4.26 1.11 -6.15
CA ASP A 39 -3.38 2.08 -6.81
C ASP A 39 -2.35 1.40 -7.71
N LEU A 40 -1.75 0.28 -7.31
CA LEU A 40 -0.88 -0.52 -8.19
C LEU A 40 -1.64 -0.97 -9.45
N SER A 41 -2.87 -1.45 -9.30
CA SER A 41 -3.71 -1.83 -10.45
C SER A 41 -4.05 -0.62 -11.34
N ARG A 42 -4.32 0.55 -10.75
CA ARG A 42 -4.53 1.80 -11.52
C ARG A 42 -3.26 2.19 -12.28
N MET A 43 -2.11 2.18 -11.61
CA MET A 43 -0.82 2.46 -12.23
C MET A 43 -0.57 1.57 -13.44
N GLN A 44 -0.86 0.27 -13.33
CA GLN A 44 -0.77 -0.67 -14.45
C GLN A 44 -1.69 -0.28 -15.60
N LEU A 45 -2.97 0.01 -15.33
CA LEU A 45 -3.91 0.43 -16.38
C LEU A 45 -3.46 1.71 -17.11
N TYR A 46 -2.96 2.70 -16.38
CA TYR A 46 -2.45 3.93 -16.98
C TYR A 46 -1.15 3.70 -17.78
N LEU A 47 -0.24 2.86 -17.28
CA LEU A 47 0.97 2.48 -18.00
C LEU A 47 0.64 1.81 -19.33
N GLU A 48 -0.23 0.79 -19.33
CA GLU A 48 -0.61 0.09 -20.57
C GLU A 48 -1.36 1.01 -21.52
N ASN A 49 -2.23 1.87 -21.02
CA ASN A 49 -2.96 2.82 -21.86
C ASN A 49 -1.99 3.82 -22.52
N SER A 50 -1.05 4.39 -21.76
CA SER A 50 -0.04 5.30 -22.30
C SER A 50 0.91 4.61 -23.26
N TYR A 51 1.30 3.36 -22.99
CA TYR A 51 2.13 2.55 -23.89
C TYR A 51 1.45 2.33 -25.24
N ASN A 52 0.16 2.00 -25.24
CA ASN A 52 -0.60 1.76 -26.48
C ASN A 52 -0.90 3.05 -27.27
N GLN A 53 -0.90 4.21 -26.62
CA GLN A 53 -1.06 5.51 -27.27
C GLN A 53 0.25 6.08 -27.82
N ASP A 54 1.39 5.61 -27.31
CA ASP A 54 2.70 6.02 -27.79
C ASP A 54 3.06 5.31 -29.10
N ALA A 55 3.44 6.09 -30.12
CA ALA A 55 3.80 5.54 -31.44
C ALA A 55 5.05 4.64 -31.38
N ASN A 56 5.93 4.88 -30.41
CA ASN A 56 7.16 4.10 -30.23
C ASN A 56 7.00 2.92 -29.27
N GLN A 57 5.83 2.79 -28.62
CA GLN A 57 5.56 1.72 -27.66
C GLN A 57 6.68 1.62 -26.61
N ASP A 58 7.00 2.75 -25.95
CA ASP A 58 8.07 2.82 -24.95
C ASP A 58 7.52 3.01 -23.54
N TYR A 59 7.74 2.00 -22.68
CA TYR A 59 7.35 2.07 -21.27
C TYR A 59 8.09 3.17 -20.49
N SER A 60 9.24 3.65 -20.96
CA SER A 60 9.98 4.76 -20.34
C SER A 60 9.22 6.08 -20.48
N VAL A 61 8.52 6.28 -21.60
CA VAL A 61 7.62 7.41 -21.82
C VAL A 61 6.33 7.21 -21.05
N ALA A 62 5.73 6.01 -21.13
CA ALA A 62 4.49 5.69 -20.40
C ALA A 62 4.65 5.85 -18.88
N LYS A 63 5.82 5.55 -18.32
CA LYS A 63 6.12 5.75 -16.88
C LYS A 63 5.86 7.19 -16.42
N GLN A 64 6.05 8.19 -17.29
CA GLN A 64 5.85 9.60 -16.95
C GLN A 64 4.37 9.95 -16.71
N SER A 65 3.43 9.16 -17.23
CA SER A 65 1.99 9.37 -16.97
C SER A 65 1.56 8.87 -15.58
N VAL A 66 2.39 8.05 -14.93
CA VAL A 66 2.04 7.37 -13.69
C VAL A 66 2.88 7.87 -12.52
N ILE A 67 4.15 8.21 -12.74
CA ILE A 67 5.05 8.68 -11.68
C ILE A 67 5.90 9.87 -12.14
N SER A 68 6.02 10.88 -11.28
CA SER A 68 6.89 12.03 -11.49
C SER A 68 7.57 12.43 -10.18
N ALA A 69 8.90 12.64 -10.22
CA ALA A 69 9.70 13.00 -9.05
C ALA A 69 9.43 12.12 -7.81
N ALA A 70 9.29 10.80 -8.01
CA ALA A 70 8.94 9.81 -6.99
C ALA A 70 7.54 9.94 -6.35
N ASN A 71 6.68 10.79 -6.91
CA ASN A 71 5.27 10.90 -6.54
C ASN A 71 4.41 10.17 -7.57
N CYS A 72 3.47 9.37 -7.09
CA CYS A 72 2.47 8.75 -7.95
C CYS A 72 1.40 9.78 -8.33
N LEU A 73 1.13 9.91 -9.63
CA LEU A 73 0.19 10.89 -10.18
C LEU A 73 -1.27 10.39 -10.18
N VAL A 74 -1.45 9.06 -10.16
CA VAL A 74 -2.75 8.40 -10.29
C VAL A 74 -3.21 7.68 -9.01
N CYS A 75 -2.38 7.72 -7.96
CA CYS A 75 -2.63 7.02 -6.70
C CYS A 75 -3.48 7.88 -5.74
N GLN A 76 -4.31 7.21 -4.94
CA GLN A 76 -5.09 7.83 -3.86
C GLN A 76 -4.50 7.56 -2.47
N SER A 77 -3.57 6.62 -2.37
CA SER A 77 -2.86 6.28 -1.15
C SER A 77 -2.10 7.47 -0.60
N ASN A 78 -2.18 7.65 0.71
CA ASN A 78 -1.37 8.66 1.40
C ASN A 78 0.12 8.29 1.32
N THR A 79 0.95 9.26 0.92
CA THR A 79 2.41 9.09 0.75
C THR A 79 3.15 8.80 2.05
N GLN A 80 2.51 9.00 3.21
CA GLN A 80 3.02 8.57 4.51
C GLN A 80 2.83 7.07 4.78
N HIS A 81 2.10 6.35 3.94
CA HIS A 81 1.81 4.92 4.16
C HIS A 81 2.49 4.04 3.14
N TYR A 82 2.55 4.49 1.89
CA TYR A 82 3.26 3.79 0.83
C TYR A 82 4.02 4.77 -0.05
N ARG A 83 5.23 4.36 -0.46
CA ARG A 83 5.97 5.00 -1.53
C ARG A 83 5.94 4.11 -2.76
N PHE A 84 5.43 4.65 -3.86
CA PHE A 84 5.31 3.93 -5.11
C PHE A 84 6.55 4.14 -5.98
N SER A 85 6.88 3.14 -6.79
CA SER A 85 7.95 3.24 -7.78
C SER A 85 7.67 2.33 -8.98
N VAL A 86 8.32 2.64 -10.09
CA VAL A 86 8.20 1.89 -11.35
C VAL A 86 9.60 1.60 -11.86
N VAL A 87 9.92 0.32 -12.03
CA VAL A 87 11.15 -0.14 -12.67
C VAL A 87 10.79 -0.62 -14.07
N ILE A 88 11.42 -0.03 -15.08
CA ILE A 88 11.29 -0.44 -16.49
C ILE A 88 12.53 -1.25 -16.85
N THR A 89 12.31 -2.35 -17.55
CA THR A 89 13.33 -3.27 -18.06
C THR A 89 13.07 -3.53 -19.54
N ALA A 90 13.99 -4.21 -20.23
CA ALA A 90 13.77 -4.61 -21.62
C ALA A 90 12.55 -5.53 -21.80
N ASP A 91 12.25 -6.34 -20.79
CA ASP A 91 11.20 -7.37 -20.82
C ASP A 91 9.86 -6.89 -20.24
N GLY A 92 9.74 -5.60 -19.89
CA GLY A 92 8.52 -5.04 -19.30
C GLY A 92 8.75 -4.11 -18.12
N TYR A 93 7.76 -4.04 -17.23
CA TYR A 93 7.83 -3.23 -16.01
C TYR A 93 7.44 -3.98 -14.76
N THR A 94 7.92 -3.45 -13.62
CA THR A 94 7.47 -3.83 -12.28
C THR A 94 7.09 -2.59 -11.49
N LEU A 95 5.85 -2.59 -11.01
CA LEU A 95 5.31 -1.62 -10.07
C LEU A 95 5.60 -2.09 -8.65
N MET A 96 5.98 -1.17 -7.78
CA MET A 96 6.29 -1.48 -6.38
C MET A 96 5.67 -0.44 -5.45
N ALA A 97 5.08 -0.89 -4.35
CA ALA A 97 4.65 -0.07 -3.23
C ALA A 97 5.43 -0.49 -1.97
N LEU A 98 6.33 0.39 -1.51
CA LEU A 98 7.10 0.20 -0.30
C LEU A 98 6.29 0.68 0.92
N PRO A 99 6.01 -0.19 1.90
CA PRO A 99 5.32 0.20 3.13
C PRO A 99 6.15 1.20 3.94
N LEU A 100 5.47 2.18 4.54
CA LEU A 100 6.06 3.19 5.41
C LEU A 100 5.31 3.26 6.73
N ASN A 101 5.99 3.74 7.78
CA ASN A 101 5.40 3.98 9.10
C ASN A 101 4.65 2.73 9.59
N GLN A 102 3.37 2.87 9.94
CA GLN A 102 2.52 1.79 10.45
C GLN A 102 2.27 0.64 9.46
N GLN A 103 2.49 0.84 8.15
CA GLN A 103 2.32 -0.24 7.16
C GLN A 103 3.44 -1.29 7.25
N GLN A 104 4.58 -0.94 7.87
CA GLN A 104 5.66 -1.90 8.13
C GLN A 104 5.26 -2.98 9.14
N ASP A 105 4.20 -2.74 9.92
CA ASP A 105 3.62 -3.69 10.87
C ASP A 105 2.52 -4.57 10.24
N ASP A 106 2.34 -4.54 8.91
CA ASP A 106 1.32 -5.35 8.25
C ASP A 106 1.67 -6.84 8.37
N PRO A 107 0.83 -7.66 9.03
CA PRO A 107 1.11 -9.09 9.20
C PRO A 107 1.12 -9.89 7.90
N CYS A 108 0.72 -9.32 6.76
CA CYS A 108 0.84 -9.99 5.47
C CYS A 108 2.29 -9.98 4.93
N LEU A 109 3.12 -9.04 5.37
CA LEU A 109 4.52 -8.89 4.97
C LEU A 109 5.41 -9.86 5.77
N ASN A 110 6.45 -10.41 5.15
CA ASN A 110 7.41 -11.24 5.88
C ASN A 110 8.47 -10.39 6.57
N THR A 111 8.85 -9.26 5.96
CA THR A 111 9.75 -8.28 6.54
C THR A 111 9.18 -6.86 6.48
N PRO A 112 9.57 -5.94 7.39
CA PRO A 112 9.14 -4.54 7.36
C PRO A 112 9.45 -3.80 6.06
N THR A 113 10.42 -4.31 5.28
CA THR A 113 10.88 -3.74 4.02
C THR A 113 10.34 -4.45 2.79
N ASP A 114 9.55 -5.51 2.97
CA ASP A 114 8.94 -6.21 1.84
C ASP A 114 8.01 -5.27 1.08
N THR A 115 8.14 -5.25 -0.23
CA THR A 115 7.34 -4.40 -1.11
C THR A 115 6.18 -5.18 -1.71
N LEU A 116 5.02 -4.55 -1.80
CA LEU A 116 3.95 -5.06 -2.65
C LEU A 116 4.34 -4.78 -4.10
N SER A 117 4.37 -5.80 -4.96
CA SER A 117 4.75 -5.64 -6.36
C SER A 117 3.72 -6.21 -7.31
N LEU A 118 3.61 -5.59 -8.48
CA LEU A 118 2.79 -6.04 -9.59
C LEU A 118 3.59 -5.84 -10.88
N ASN A 119 3.86 -6.93 -11.61
CA ASN A 119 4.57 -6.84 -12.89
C ASN A 119 3.60 -6.77 -14.08
N GLN A 120 4.14 -6.49 -15.26
CA GLN A 120 3.37 -6.42 -16.52
C GLN A 120 2.51 -7.67 -16.79
N ALA A 121 3.01 -8.86 -16.43
CA ALA A 121 2.28 -10.13 -16.60
C ALA A 121 1.15 -10.34 -15.57
N GLY A 122 0.91 -9.38 -14.67
CA GLY A 122 -0.09 -9.48 -13.61
C GLY A 122 0.35 -10.36 -12.43
N VAL A 123 1.64 -10.71 -12.34
CA VAL A 123 2.18 -11.44 -11.19
C VAL A 123 2.31 -10.50 -10.02
N ALA A 124 1.56 -10.80 -8.95
CA ALA A 124 1.47 -10.01 -7.74
C ALA A 124 2.20 -10.70 -6.58
N LEU A 125 3.08 -9.96 -5.89
CA LEU A 125 3.86 -10.47 -4.77
C LEU A 125 3.83 -9.49 -3.58
N PRO A 126 4.00 -10.00 -2.34
CA PRO A 126 3.82 -11.40 -1.96
C PRO A 126 2.33 -11.79 -2.07
N SER A 127 2.01 -12.95 -2.63
CA SER A 127 0.63 -13.34 -2.96
C SER A 127 -0.32 -13.29 -1.75
N THR A 128 0.16 -13.60 -0.56
CA THR A 128 -0.59 -13.53 0.72
C THR A 128 -1.13 -12.14 1.05
N CYS A 129 -0.53 -11.07 0.54
CA CYS A 129 -0.97 -9.69 0.78
C CYS A 129 -2.09 -9.25 -0.17
N TRP A 130 -2.26 -9.93 -1.31
CA TRP A 130 -3.19 -9.54 -2.38
C TRP A 130 -4.60 -10.13 -2.22
N TYR A 131 -4.81 -11.00 -1.23
CA TYR A 131 -6.08 -11.62 -0.89
C TYR A 131 -6.53 -11.31 0.55
#